data_AF-A0A3C0EQS7-F1
#
_entry.id   AF-A0A3C0EQS7-F1
#
_cell.length_a   1.000
_cell.length_b   1.000
_cell.length_c   1.000
_cell.angle_alpha   90.00
_cell.angle_beta   90.00
_cell.angle_gamma   90.00
#
_symmetry.space_group_name_H-M   'P 1'
#
loop_
_entity.id
_entity.type
_entity.pdbx_description
1 polymer ?
#
loop_
_entity_poly.entity_id
_entity_poly.type
_entity_poly.pdbx_seq_one_letter_code
_entity_poly.pdbx_strand_id
1 'polypeptide(L)' 'MAKKKEMRKPRREAFAPPAEPVNVYCLHCGCTYTSDKIEWKQGPTSPIPTGGWCCPLDGCDGAGYGYDILPDQSNRFSQS' A
#
# COMPACT_ATOMS: atom_id res chain seq x y z
N MET A 1 27.48 4.98 -21.12
CA MET A 1 26.00 4.82 -21.15
C MET A 1 25.60 3.86 -20.04
N ALA A 2 25.16 4.36 -18.89
CA ALA A 2 24.74 3.49 -17.79
C ALA A 2 23.37 2.88 -18.12
N LYS A 3 23.36 1.59 -18.49
CA LYS A 3 22.14 0.79 -18.57
C LYS A 3 21.47 0.83 -17.19
N LYS A 4 20.34 1.53 -17.09
CA LYS A 4 19.43 1.42 -15.95
C LYS A 4 19.02 -0.05 -15.87
N LYS A 5 19.64 -0.80 -14.96
CA LYS A 5 19.20 -2.16 -14.65
C LYS A 5 17.78 -1.99 -14.13
N GLU A 6 16.79 -2.42 -14.89
CA GLU A 6 15.42 -2.57 -14.43
C GLU A 6 15.45 -3.64 -13.34
N MET A 7 15.72 -3.18 -12.13
CA MET A 7 15.74 -3.97 -10.92
C MET A 7 14.29 -4.44 -10.76
N ARG A 8 14.05 -5.73 -10.97
CA ARG A 8 12.78 -6.34 -10.59
C ARG A 8 12.58 -6.01 -9.13
N LYS A 9 11.73 -5.03 -8.84
CA LYS A 9 11.33 -4.65 -7.48
C LYS A 9 11.05 -5.95 -6.72
N PRO A 10 11.75 -6.28 -5.62
CA PRO A 10 11.41 -7.43 -4.79
C PRO A 10 9.89 -7.55 -4.68
N ARG A 11 9.32 -8.78 -4.72
CA ARG A 11 7.85 -8.97 -4.67
C ARG A 11 7.17 -8.24 -3.52
N ARG A 12 7.92 -7.94 -2.44
CA ARG A 12 7.50 -7.12 -1.29
C ARG A 12 7.39 -5.63 -1.56
N GLU A 13 7.86 -5.12 -2.68
CA GLU A 13 7.73 -3.71 -3.08
C GLU A 13 6.56 -3.47 -4.03
N ALA A 14 5.92 -4.53 -4.51
CA ALA A 14 4.70 -4.39 -5.29
C ALA A 14 3.62 -3.79 -4.38
N PHE A 15 3.13 -2.60 -4.73
CA PHE A 15 2.10 -1.87 -3.99
C PHE A 15 2.47 -1.59 -2.52
N ALA A 16 3.76 -1.43 -2.24
CA ALA A 16 4.24 -0.98 -0.92
C ALA A 16 3.82 0.46 -0.63
N PRO A 17 3.59 0.82 0.66
CA PRO A 17 3.45 2.21 1.05
C PRO A 17 4.68 3.03 0.62
N PRO A 18 4.51 4.35 0.40
CA PRO A 18 5.64 5.25 0.19
C PRO A 18 6.54 5.32 1.43
N ALA A 19 7.82 5.64 1.21
CA ALA A 19 8.81 5.77 2.30
C ALA A 19 8.49 6.97 3.22
N GLU A 20 8.02 8.07 2.65
CA GLU A 20 7.47 9.18 3.42
C GLU A 20 5.99 8.89 3.71
N PRO A 21 5.56 8.88 4.98
CA PRO A 21 4.19 8.57 5.34
C PRO A 21 3.23 9.64 4.81
N VAL A 22 2.18 9.20 4.13
CA VAL A 22 1.12 10.05 3.58
C VAL A 22 -0.24 9.61 4.12
N ASN A 23 -1.22 10.51 4.14
CA ASN A 23 -2.60 10.09 4.39
C ASN A 23 -3.09 9.24 3.22
N VAL A 24 -3.73 8.13 3.56
CA VAL A 24 -4.35 7.18 2.64
C VAL A 24 -5.78 6.89 3.07
N TYR A 25 -6.61 6.55 2.10
CA TYR A 25 -7.99 6.15 2.26
C TYR A 25 -8.16 4.73 1.71
N CYS A 26 -8.77 3.84 2.50
CA CYS A 26 -9.09 2.49 2.06
C CYS A 26 -10.50 2.41 1.46
N LEU A 27 -10.61 1.87 0.24
CA LEU A 27 -11.89 1.71 -0.48
C LEU A 27 -12.85 0.71 0.17
N HIS A 28 -12.36 -0.20 1.02
CA HIS A 28 -13.16 -1.28 1.62
C HIS A 28 -13.80 -0.87 2.95
N CYS A 29 -13.00 -0.31 3.87
CA CYS A 29 -13.52 0.12 5.18
C CYS A 29 -13.88 1.61 5.24
N GLY A 30 -13.54 2.41 4.22
CA GLY A 30 -13.82 3.84 4.17
C GLY A 30 -13.05 4.67 5.21
N CYS A 31 -12.02 4.10 5.84
CA CYS A 31 -11.22 4.79 6.85
C CYS A 31 -10.00 5.47 6.22
N THR A 32 -9.69 6.66 6.73
CA THR A 32 -8.44 7.38 6.44
C THR A 32 -7.42 7.11 7.53
N TYR A 33 -6.19 6.79 7.14
CA TYR A 33 -5.07 6.54 8.05
C TYR A 33 -3.75 6.89 7.37
N THR A 34 -2.64 6.86 8.11
CA THR A 34 -1.31 7.14 7.55
C THR A 34 -0.70 5.88 6.93
N SER A 35 0.00 6.01 5.80
CA SER A 35 0.49 4.87 5.03
C SER A 35 1.50 3.99 5.76
N ASP A 36 2.15 4.48 6.82
CA ASP A 36 3.00 3.68 7.71
C ASP A 36 2.25 2.58 8.45
N LYS A 37 0.92 2.70 8.58
CA LYS A 37 0.05 1.68 9.16
C LYS A 37 -0.32 0.57 8.18
N ILE A 38 0.11 0.62 6.92
CA ILE A 38 -0.12 -0.48 5.98
C ILE A 38 0.81 -1.64 6.36
N GLU A 39 0.23 -2.80 6.65
CA GLU A 39 0.99 -3.95 7.15
C GLU A 39 1.14 -5.02 6.09
N TRP A 40 2.31 -5.66 6.03
CA TRP A 40 2.50 -6.82 5.16
C TRP A 40 1.86 -8.06 5.80
N LYS A 41 0.78 -8.56 5.22
CA LYS A 41 0.13 -9.81 5.63
C LYS A 41 0.57 -10.93 4.70
N GLN A 42 1.09 -12.03 5.27
CA GLN A 42 1.40 -13.24 4.52
C GLN A 42 0.10 -14.00 4.23
N GLY A 43 -0.12 -14.39 2.97
CA GLY A 43 -1.26 -15.24 2.61
C GLY A 43 -1.13 -16.65 3.20
N PRO A 44 -2.25 -17.35 3.43
CA PRO A 44 -2.23 -18.68 4.02
C PRO A 44 -1.49 -19.67 3.10
N THR A 45 -0.44 -20.28 3.65
CA THR A 45 0.17 -21.55 3.20
C THR A 45 0.46 -21.63 1.71
N SER A 46 1.48 -20.91 1.25
CA SER A 46 2.14 -21.23 0.00
C SER A 46 3.64 -21.39 0.26
N PRO A 47 4.33 -22.39 -0.36
CA PRO A 47 5.79 -22.53 -0.27
C PRO A 47 6.52 -21.31 -0.85
N ILE A 48 5.79 -20.45 -1.55
CA ILE A 48 6.22 -19.13 -2.00
C ILE A 48 5.62 -18.10 -1.05
N PRO A 49 6.39 -17.18 -0.46
CA PRO A 49 5.85 -16.11 0.37
C PRO A 49 5.05 -15.12 -0.50
N THR A 50 3.78 -15.46 -0.75
CA THR A 50 2.78 -14.60 -1.37
C THR A 50 2.10 -13.83 -0.25
N GLY A 51 2.61 -12.64 0.04
CA GLY A 51 1.94 -11.68 0.91
C GLY A 51 1.55 -10.44 0.13
N GLY A 52 0.77 -9.59 0.77
CA GLY A 52 0.37 -8.29 0.26
C GLY A 52 0.45 -7.24 1.35
N TRP A 53 0.56 -5.99 0.94
CA TRP A 53 0.39 -4.84 1.81
C TRP A 53 -1.11 -4.63 2.04
N CYS A 54 -1.55 -4.66 3.28
CA CYS A 54 -2.98 -4.68 3.61
C CYS A 54 -3.35 -3.54 4.56
N CYS A 55 -4.65 -3.23 4.56
CA CYS A 55 -5.26 -2.33 5.53
C CYS A 55 -5.01 -2.86 6.96
N PRO A 56 -4.63 -1.98 7.91
CA PRO A 56 -4.42 -2.36 9.31
C PRO A 56 -5.71 -2.75 10.03
N LEU A 57 -6.87 -2.38 9.48
CA LEU A 57 -8.14 -2.67 10.14
C LEU A 57 -8.40 -4.17 10.13
N ASP A 58 -8.73 -4.70 11.31
CA ASP A 58 -9.10 -6.10 11.46
C ASP A 58 -10.36 -6.42 10.66
N GLY A 59 -10.35 -7.54 9.95
CA GLY A 59 -11.45 -7.95 9.06
C GLY A 59 -11.62 -7.11 7.77
N CYS A 60 -10.69 -6.20 7.45
CA CYS A 60 -10.70 -5.47 6.19
C CYS A 60 -9.86 -6.16 5.11
N ASP A 61 -10.45 -6.37 3.93
CA ASP A 61 -9.81 -7.04 2.78
C ASP A 61 -9.02 -6.08 1.88
N GLY A 62 -8.96 -4.79 2.21
CA GLY A 62 -8.26 -3.80 1.39
C GLY A 62 -6.76 -4.10 1.28
N ALA A 63 -6.25 -4.26 0.05
CA ALA A 63 -4.86 -4.57 -0.24
C ALA A 63 -4.24 -3.68 -1.34
N GLY A 64 -2.97 -3.35 -1.14
CA GLY A 64 -2.11 -2.64 -2.08
C GLY A 64 -2.29 -1.12 -2.06
N TYR A 65 -1.18 -0.43 -1.80
CA TYR A 65 -1.10 1.00 -2.03
C TYR A 65 -1.22 1.32 -3.53
N GLY A 66 -2.12 2.24 -3.88
CA GLY A 66 -2.48 2.58 -5.26
C GLY A 66 -3.50 1.63 -5.90
N TYR A 67 -4.04 0.66 -5.15
CA TYR A 67 -5.10 -0.24 -5.60
C TYR A 67 -6.34 -0.09 -4.70
N ASP A 68 -6.41 -0.81 -3.59
CA ASP A 68 -7.50 -0.65 -2.61
C ASP A 68 -7.24 0.47 -1.59
N ILE A 69 -5.97 0.85 -1.42
CA ILE A 69 -5.53 1.89 -0.49
C ILE A 69 -4.97 3.05 -1.30
N LEU A 70 -5.72 4.13 -1.41
CA LEU A 70 -5.39 5.27 -2.27
C LEU A 70 -4.85 6.44 -1.44
N PRO A 71 -3.93 7.26 -1.98
CA PRO A 71 -3.55 8.51 -1.33
C PRO A 71 -4.77 9.41 -1.17
N ASP A 72 -4.99 9.86 0.06
CA ASP A 72 -6.10 10.75 0.42
C ASP A 72 -5.92 12.09 -0.31
N GLN A 73 -6.83 12.38 -1.24
CA GLN A 73 -6.79 13.63 -2.02
C GLN A 73 -7.40 14.80 -1.25
N SER A 74 -7.88 14.60 -0.01
CA SER A 74 -8.48 15.66 0.81
C SER A 74 -7.52 16.83 1.07
N ASN A 75 -6.20 16.61 0.96
CA ASN A 75 -5.20 17.68 1.05
C ASN A 75 -4.95 18.46 -0.26
N ARG A 76 -5.69 18.19 -1.34
CA ARG A 76 -5.55 18.93 -2.62
C ARG A 76 -6.56 20.06 -2.83
N PHE A 77 -7.58 20.18 -1.97
CA PHE A 77 -8.65 21.17 -2.13
C PHE A 77 -8.60 22.32 -1.13
N SER A 78 -7.60 22.41 -0.24
CA SER A 78 -7.45 23.53 0.70
C SER A 78 -6.64 24.72 0.14
N GLN A 79 -6.58 24.86 -1.19
CA GLN A 79 -6.09 26.08 -1.84
C GLN A 79 -7.18 26.62 -2.77
N SER A 80 -8.17 27.29 -2.17
CA SER A 80 -9.09 28.21 -2.86
C SER A 80 -9.31 29.41 -1.98
#